data_AF-A0A9D5E1E5-F1
#
_entry.id   AF-A0A9D5E1E5-F1
#
_cell.length_a   1.000
_cell.length_b   1.000
_cell.length_c   1.000
_cell.angle_alpha   90.00
_cell.angle_beta   90.00
_cell.angle_gamma   90.00
#
_symmetry.space_group_name_H-M   'P 1'
#
loop_
_entity.id
_entity.type
_entity.pdbx_description
1 polymer ?
#
loop_
_entity_poly.entity_id
_entity_poly.type
_entity_poly.pdbx_seq_one_letter_code
_entity_poly.pdbx_strand_id
1 'polypeptide(L)'
;MLTASTVWVALATYVLMLVAFRYAKQHRTLHALTMISVMLFDLGMPVYLYLHKSWYRRLIVEGELTSILVWIHLMMIVMMYGLYVMQIKTALRLLRQDDSVRVDHRAQAKAVLWVRALVILTGSLLVE
;
A
#
# COMPACT_ATOMS: atom_id res chain seq x y z
N MET A 1 18.94 3.71 -10.57
CA MET A 1 18.09 4.86 -10.98
C MET A 1 16.59 4.52 -10.95
N LEU A 2 16.14 3.44 -11.59
CA LEU A 2 14.72 3.00 -11.58
C LEU A 2 14.17 2.71 -10.16
N THR A 3 15.00 2.20 -9.26
CA THR A 3 14.64 1.85 -7.88
C THR A 3 14.31 3.07 -7.01
N ALA A 4 15.19 4.06 -7.02
CA ALA A 4 14.94 5.33 -6.34
C ALA A 4 13.66 6.01 -6.86
N SER A 5 13.42 6.00 -8.18
CA SER A 5 12.18 6.54 -8.73
C SER A 5 10.93 5.79 -8.26
N THR A 6 10.97 4.46 -8.09
CA THR A 6 9.81 3.73 -7.55
C THR A 6 9.47 4.13 -6.12
N VAL A 7 10.47 4.44 -5.28
CA VAL A 7 10.24 4.92 -3.92
C VAL A 7 9.60 6.31 -3.93
N TRP A 8 10.10 7.22 -4.78
CA TRP A 8 9.52 8.56 -4.93
C TRP A 8 8.08 8.52 -5.42
N VAL A 9 7.76 7.64 -6.37
CA VAL A 9 6.38 7.44 -6.85
C VAL A 9 5.51 6.85 -5.74
N ALA A 10 5.98 5.85 -5.01
CA ALA A 10 5.25 5.28 -3.88
C ALA A 10 5.00 6.33 -2.78
N LEU A 11 5.98 7.19 -2.49
CA LEU A 11 5.84 8.30 -1.56
C LEU A 11 4.83 9.34 -2.05
N ALA A 12 4.86 9.70 -3.33
CA ALA A 12 3.89 10.63 -3.93
C ALA A 12 2.46 10.09 -3.85
N THR A 13 2.24 8.80 -4.14
CA THR A 13 0.92 8.16 -3.98
C THR A 13 0.47 8.12 -2.52
N TYR A 14 1.40 7.97 -1.57
CA TYR A 14 1.10 8.06 -0.14
C TYR A 14 0.65 9.46 0.28
N VAL A 15 1.35 10.50 -0.16
CA VAL A 15 0.96 11.90 0.10
C VAL A 15 -0.42 12.19 -0.51
N LEU A 16 -0.68 11.71 -1.73
CA LEU A 16 -1.99 11.82 -2.36
C LEU A 16 -3.08 11.15 -1.50
N MET A 17 -2.80 9.96 -0.94
CA MET A 17 -3.72 9.24 -0.07
C MET A 17 -3.99 9.99 1.25
N LEU A 18 -2.96 10.63 1.85
CA LEU A 18 -3.12 11.48 3.04
C LEU A 18 -4.01 12.69 2.76
N VAL A 19 -3.79 13.38 1.64
CA VAL A 19 -4.62 14.51 1.20
C VAL A 19 -6.06 14.04 0.99
N ALA A 20 -6.25 12.93 0.26
CA ALA A 20 -7.58 12.37 0.02
C ALA A 20 -8.29 11.97 1.32
N PHE A 21 -7.57 11.43 2.31
CA PHE A 21 -8.13 11.11 3.63
C PHE A 21 -8.55 12.38 4.39
N ARG A 22 -7.75 13.44 4.34
CA ARG A 22 -8.02 14.72 5.03
C ARG A 22 -9.26 15.44 4.48
N TYR A 23 -9.53 15.30 3.18
CA TYR A 23 -10.65 15.95 2.47
C TYR A 23 -11.79 14.99 2.11
N ALA A 24 -11.79 13.77 2.66
CA ALA A 24 -12.76 12.73 2.32
C ALA A 24 -14.22 13.12 2.59
N LYS A 25 -14.47 14.00 3.58
CA LYS A 25 -15.84 14.46 3.89
C LYS A 25 -16.41 15.34 2.78
N GLN A 26 -15.58 16.23 2.22
CA GLN A 26 -15.94 17.20 1.19
C GLN A 26 -15.98 16.56 -0.20
N HIS A 27 -15.03 15.66 -0.49
CA HIS A 27 -14.85 15.09 -1.82
C HIS A 27 -14.81 13.56 -1.79
N ARG A 28 -15.95 12.92 -1.50
CA ARG A 28 -16.07 11.46 -1.38
C ARG A 28 -15.65 10.72 -2.66
N THR A 29 -16.01 11.24 -3.83
CA THR A 29 -15.64 10.63 -5.13
C THR A 29 -14.14 10.67 -5.36
N LEU A 30 -13.49 11.82 -5.08
CA LEU A 30 -12.04 11.94 -5.21
C LEU A 30 -11.31 11.01 -4.24
N HIS A 31 -11.83 10.87 -3.01
CA HIS A 31 -11.30 9.91 -2.05
C HIS A 31 -11.39 8.46 -2.58
N ALA A 32 -12.57 8.04 -3.04
CA ALA A 32 -12.77 6.70 -3.58
C ALA A 32 -11.86 6.42 -4.80
N LEU A 33 -11.79 7.35 -5.76
CA LEU A 33 -10.91 7.21 -6.92
C LEU A 33 -9.44 7.11 -6.51
N THR A 34 -8.99 7.95 -5.57
CA THR A 34 -7.62 7.88 -5.05
C THR A 34 -7.34 6.51 -4.43
N MET A 35 -8.23 6.00 -3.58
CA MET A 35 -8.05 4.69 -2.96
C MET A 35 -7.96 3.58 -4.01
N ILE A 36 -8.84 3.57 -5.02
CA ILE A 36 -8.82 2.58 -6.10
C ILE A 36 -7.50 2.64 -6.88
N SER A 37 -7.08 3.84 -7.32
CA SER A 37 -5.83 4.01 -8.06
C SER A 37 -4.61 3.57 -7.26
N VAL A 38 -4.58 3.89 -5.97
CA VAL A 38 -3.49 3.53 -5.06
C VAL A 38 -3.45 2.02 -4.81
N MET A 39 -4.59 1.37 -4.60
CA MET A 39 -4.67 -0.09 -4.45
C MET A 39 -4.22 -0.82 -5.72
N LEU A 40 -4.61 -0.33 -6.90
CA LEU A 40 -4.16 -0.89 -8.18
C LEU A 40 -2.66 -0.70 -8.40
N PHE A 41 -2.13 0.47 -8.05
CA PHE A 41 -0.69 0.73 -8.07
C PHE A 41 0.06 -0.29 -7.20
N ASP A 42 -0.38 -0.50 -5.97
CA ASP A 42 0.28 -1.46 -5.08
C ASP A 42 0.21 -2.87 -5.58
N LEU A 43 -0.93 -3.29 -6.13
CA LEU A 43 -1.09 -4.63 -6.68
C LEU A 43 -0.17 -4.83 -7.91
N GLY A 44 0.00 -3.77 -8.71
CA GLY A 44 0.89 -3.76 -9.87
C GLY A 44 2.37 -3.73 -9.51
N MET A 45 2.75 -3.12 -8.39
CA MET A 45 4.16 -2.94 -8.00
C MET A 45 4.95 -4.26 -7.87
N PRO A 46 4.45 -5.31 -7.18
CA PRO A 46 5.13 -6.60 -7.15
C PRO A 46 5.33 -7.21 -8.54
N VAL A 47 4.35 -7.09 -9.43
CA VAL A 47 4.45 -7.59 -10.81
C VAL A 47 5.51 -6.80 -11.58
N TYR A 48 5.48 -5.46 -11.45
CA TYR A 48 6.47 -4.59 -12.06
C TYR A 48 7.89 -4.93 -11.59
N LEU A 49 8.10 -5.04 -10.27
CA LEU A 49 9.41 -5.37 -9.71
C LEU A 49 9.83 -6.80 -10.09
N TYR A 50 8.90 -7.75 -10.15
CA TYR A 50 9.17 -9.12 -10.62
C TYR A 50 9.81 -9.12 -12.01
N LEU A 51 9.27 -8.32 -12.93
CA LEU A 51 9.72 -8.27 -14.32
C LEU A 51 11.01 -7.46 -14.53
N HIS A 52 11.33 -6.51 -13.65
CA HIS A 52 12.42 -5.55 -13.85
C HIS A 52 13.62 -5.76 -12.91
N LYS A 53 13.54 -6.65 -11.91
CA LYS A 53 14.64 -6.94 -10.98
C LYS A 53 15.18 -8.36 -11.17
N SER A 54 16.49 -8.50 -10.99
CA SER A 54 17.20 -9.79 -11.00
C SER A 54 17.07 -10.51 -9.65
N TRP A 55 15.89 -11.07 -9.38
CA TRP A 55 15.58 -11.72 -8.10
C TRP A 55 16.50 -12.89 -7.76
N TYR A 56 16.95 -13.66 -8.75
CA TYR A 56 17.90 -14.75 -8.51
C TYR A 56 19.21 -14.24 -7.90
N ARG A 57 19.78 -13.18 -8.48
CA ARG A 57 21.00 -12.56 -7.95
C ARG A 57 20.77 -12.04 -6.53
N ARG A 58 19.69 -11.30 -6.35
CA ARG A 58 19.39 -10.62 -5.09
C ARG A 58 19.07 -11.59 -3.94
N LEU A 59 18.16 -12.53 -4.17
CA LEU A 59 17.71 -13.46 -3.13
C LEU A 59 18.73 -14.56 -2.85
N ILE A 60 19.42 -15.08 -3.88
CA ILE A 60 20.30 -16.24 -3.76
C ILE A 60 21.77 -15.85 -3.67
N VAL A 61 22.28 -15.06 -4.63
CA VAL A 61 23.72 -14.72 -4.70
C VAL A 61 24.10 -13.73 -3.60
N GLU A 62 23.28 -12.71 -3.37
CA GLU A 62 23.48 -11.70 -2.32
C GLU A 62 22.90 -12.17 -0.97
N GLY A 63 22.23 -13.33 -0.93
CA GLY A 63 21.75 -13.96 0.29
C GLY A 63 20.57 -13.27 0.97
N GLU A 64 19.93 -12.29 0.31
CA GLU A 64 18.86 -11.49 0.91
C GLU A 64 17.62 -12.32 1.28
N LEU A 65 17.46 -13.54 0.76
CA LEU A 65 16.39 -14.44 1.17
C LEU A 65 16.42 -14.74 2.69
N THR A 66 17.60 -14.70 3.31
CA THR A 66 17.75 -14.89 4.76
C THR A 66 17.62 -13.59 5.56
N SER A 67 17.48 -12.45 4.88
CA SER A 67 17.37 -11.14 5.52
C SER A 67 16.02 -10.99 6.21
N ILE A 68 16.07 -10.68 7.52
CA ILE A 68 14.89 -10.38 8.33
C ILE A 68 14.08 -9.23 7.72
N LEU A 69 14.75 -8.22 7.14
CA LEU A 69 14.09 -7.05 6.57
C LEU A 69 13.22 -7.41 5.35
N VAL A 70 13.67 -8.35 4.51
CA VAL A 70 12.88 -8.83 3.35
C VAL A 70 11.59 -9.50 3.82
N TRP A 71 11.67 -10.34 4.86
CA TRP A 71 10.50 -11.00 5.43
C TRP A 71 9.54 -10.02 6.12
N ILE A 72 10.07 -9.04 6.86
CA ILE A 72 9.25 -7.97 7.44
C ILE A 72 8.50 -7.23 6.33
N HIS A 73 9.20 -6.80 5.28
CA HIS A 73 8.59 -6.10 4.16
C HIS A 73 7.49 -6.94 3.49
N LEU A 74 7.77 -8.22 3.22
CA LEU A 74 6.81 -9.15 2.65
C LEU A 74 5.55 -9.30 3.53
N MET A 75 5.72 -9.51 4.84
CA MET A 75 4.60 -9.64 5.76
C MET A 75 3.76 -8.35 5.83
N MET A 76 4.40 -7.18 5.75
CA MET A 76 3.67 -5.92 5.70
C MET A 76 2.86 -5.74 4.41
N ILE A 77 3.37 -6.18 3.26
CA ILE A 77 2.59 -6.20 2.00
C ILE A 77 1.35 -7.10 2.16
N VAL A 78 1.52 -8.31 2.71
CA VAL A 78 0.41 -9.24 2.96
C VAL A 78 -0.63 -8.61 3.90
N MET A 79 -0.18 -8.02 5.00
CA MET A 79 -1.06 -7.30 5.94
C MET A 79 -1.79 -6.14 5.25
N MET A 80 -1.10 -5.36 4.42
CA MET A 80 -1.69 -4.26 3.66
C MET A 80 -2.82 -4.75 2.76
N TYR A 81 -2.63 -5.86 2.04
CA TYR A 81 -3.67 -6.45 1.20
C TYR A 81 -4.85 -6.98 2.02
N GLY A 82 -4.60 -7.59 3.17
CA GLY A 82 -5.66 -7.97 4.12
C GLY A 82 -6.49 -6.75 4.56
N LEU A 83 -5.82 -5.65 4.90
CA LEU A 83 -6.48 -4.40 5.26
C LEU A 83 -7.30 -3.80 4.10
N TYR A 84 -6.79 -3.86 2.87
CA TYR A 84 -7.55 -3.44 1.68
C TYR A 84 -8.83 -4.25 1.50
N VAL A 85 -8.76 -5.58 1.63
CA VAL A 85 -9.96 -6.42 1.55
C VAL A 85 -10.99 -6.02 2.61
N MET A 86 -10.56 -5.79 3.84
CA MET A 86 -11.47 -5.35 4.91
C MET A 86 -12.06 -3.97 4.62
N GLN A 87 -11.25 -3.02 4.17
CA GLN A 87 -11.68 -1.66 3.83
C GLN A 87 -12.67 -1.65 2.66
N ILE A 88 -12.47 -2.50 1.64
CA ILE A 88 -13.40 -2.67 0.52
C ILE A 88 -14.73 -3.25 1.02
N LYS A 89 -14.70 -4.29 1.87
CA LYS A 89 -15.93 -4.88 2.43
C LYS A 89 -16.75 -3.85 3.22
N THR A 90 -16.10 -3.04 4.06
CA THR A 90 -16.81 -1.99 4.81
C THR A 90 -17.25 -0.83 3.91
N ALA A 91 -16.48 -0.48 2.88
CA ALA A 91 -16.89 0.52 1.89
C ALA A 91 -18.16 0.09 1.12
N LEU A 92 -18.23 -1.17 0.68
CA LEU A 92 -19.40 -1.72 -0.02
C LEU A 92 -20.66 -1.69 0.87
N ARG A 93 -20.51 -1.90 2.18
CA ARG A 93 -21.62 -1.76 3.15
C ARG A 93 -22.05 -0.29 3.31
N LEU A 94 -21.10 0.64 3.40
CA LEU A 94 -21.41 2.08 3.44
C LEU A 94 -22.15 2.57 2.19
N LEU A 95 -21.80 2.04 1.01
CA LEU A 95 -22.52 2.33 -0.24
C LEU A 95 -23.98 1.85 -0.21
N ARG A 96 -24.28 0.82 0.58
CA ARG A 96 -25.64 0.33 0.87
C ARG A 96 -26.31 1.06 2.04
N GLN A 97 -25.79 2.22 2.43
CA GLN A 97 -26.30 3.07 3.52
C GLN A 97 -26.26 2.41 4.92
N ASP A 98 -25.44 1.38 5.10
CA ASP A 98 -25.19 0.80 6.42
C ASP A 98 -24.14 1.63 7.18
N ASP A 99 -24.62 2.64 7.92
CA ASP A 99 -23.75 3.56 8.67
C ASP A 99 -23.11 2.94 9.92
N SER A 100 -23.51 1.73 10.33
CA SER A 100 -22.95 1.06 11.51
C SER A 100 -21.46 0.77 11.39
N VAL A 101 -20.96 0.54 10.17
CA VAL A 101 -19.55 0.23 9.90
C VAL A 101 -18.66 1.45 9.67
N ARG A 102 -19.19 2.67 9.81
CA ARG A 102 -18.46 3.89 9.48
C ARG A 102 -17.23 4.10 10.37
N VAL A 103 -17.34 3.77 11.66
CA VAL A 103 -16.23 3.85 12.61
C VAL A 103 -15.15 2.85 12.24
N ASP A 104 -15.53 1.61 11.97
CA ASP A 104 -14.62 0.53 11.57
C ASP A 104 -13.91 0.87 10.25
N HIS A 105 -14.64 1.36 9.25
CA HIS A 105 -14.07 1.78 7.97
C HIS A 105 -13.01 2.88 8.17
N ARG A 106 -13.28 3.84 9.06
CA ARG A 106 -12.32 4.91 9.37
C ARG A 106 -11.09 4.39 10.13
N ALA A 107 -11.28 3.42 11.04
CA ALA A 107 -10.17 2.79 11.75
C ALA A 107 -9.29 1.98 10.78
N GLN A 108 -9.91 1.21 9.88
CA GLN A 108 -9.23 0.48 8.81
C GLN A 108 -8.44 1.42 7.89
N ALA A 109 -9.02 2.56 7.49
CA ALA A 109 -8.32 3.55 6.67
C ALA A 109 -7.06 4.12 7.38
N LYS A 110 -7.13 4.36 8.69
CA LYS A 110 -5.95 4.77 9.47
C LYS A 110 -4.89 3.67 9.54
N ALA A 111 -5.31 2.41 9.74
CA ALA A 111 -4.39 1.27 9.75
C ALA A 111 -3.68 1.13 8.39
N VAL A 112 -4.41 1.26 7.29
CA VAL A 112 -3.86 1.27 5.92
C VAL A 112 -2.83 2.37 5.75
N LEU A 113 -3.11 3.60 6.20
CA LEU A 113 -2.15 4.72 6.12
C LEU A 113 -0.85 4.41 6.87
N TRP A 114 -0.94 3.82 8.06
CA TRP A 114 0.25 3.44 8.84
C TRP A 114 1.03 2.31 8.19
N VAL A 115 0.36 1.21 7.82
CA VAL A 115 1.00 0.05 7.20
C VAL A 115 1.65 0.44 5.87
N ARG A 116 0.98 1.24 5.05
CA ARG A 116 1.54 1.72 3.78
C ARG A 116 2.80 2.55 3.99
N ALA A 117 2.83 3.44 4.99
CA ALA A 117 4.03 4.22 5.31
C ALA A 117 5.21 3.29 5.67
N LEU A 118 4.95 2.25 6.45
CA LEU A 118 5.96 1.26 6.82
C LEU A 118 6.41 0.40 5.62
N VAL A 119 5.49 0.02 4.72
CA VAL A 119 5.83 -0.66 3.46
C VAL A 119 6.76 0.20 2.62
N ILE A 120 6.47 1.50 2.47
CA ILE A 120 7.34 2.42 1.72
C ILE A 120 8.70 2.55 2.40
N LEU A 121 8.74 2.72 3.71
CA LEU A 121 9.98 2.83 4.47
C LEU A 121 10.84 1.59 4.32
N THR A 122 10.30 0.40 4.63
CA THR A 122 11.04 -0.86 4.48
C THR A 122 11.42 -1.17 3.05
N GLY A 123 10.56 -0.83 2.08
CA GLY A 123 10.88 -0.92 0.66
C GLY A 123 12.04 -0.01 0.27
N SER A 124 12.09 1.21 0.81
CA SER A 124 13.20 2.15 0.57
C SER A 124 14.52 1.68 1.16
N LEU A 125 14.50 1.00 2.30
CA LEU A 125 15.70 0.39 2.90
C LEU A 125 16.20 -0.82 2.10
N LEU A 126 15.32 -1.42 1.30
CA LEU A 126 15.61 -2.54 0.39
C LEU A 126 15.97 -2.05 -1.02
N VAL A 127 16.10 -0.75 -1.25
CA VAL A 127 16.52 -0.21 -2.54
C VAL A 127 18.04 -0.10 -2.60
N GLU A 128 18.62 -0.74 -3.62
CA GLU A 128 19.99 -0.53 -4.11
C GLU A 128 20.12 0.77 -4.93
#